data_AF-A0A2E4DBV0-F1
#
_entry.id   AF-A0A2E4DBV0-F1
#
_cell.length_a   1.000
_cell.length_b   1.000
_cell.length_c   1.000
_cell.angle_alpha   90.00
_cell.angle_beta   90.00
_cell.angle_gamma   90.00
#
_symmetry.space_group_name_H-M   'P 1'
#
loop_
_entity.id
_entity.type
_entity.pdbx_description
1 polymer ?
#
loop_
_entity_poly.entity_id
_entity_poly.type
_entity_poly.pdbx_seq_one_letter_code
_entity_poly.pdbx_strand_id
1 'polypeptide(L)'
;MSLGIKHLSDRICSATTGIIWLTDEDIDFNSYGLIEFDYLLDGILMKSLQDQTYEKSEKSNYFLGQNFGHPFFLGHVKVQDKKDLALIDNHLNISEHFIFDQSKVYIFNQSKNTANQNILKILSEKFSKLRFENLNI
;
A
#
# COMPACT_ATOMS: atom_id res chain seq x y z
N MET A 1 -19.87 2.46 -4.78
CA MET A 1 -19.43 1.39 -3.86
C MET A 1 -19.12 0.05 -4.54
N SER A 2 -19.85 -0.41 -5.58
CA SER A 2 -19.56 -1.72 -6.21
C SER A 2 -18.42 -1.72 -7.25
N LEU A 3 -18.08 -0.57 -7.86
CA LEU A 3 -17.02 -0.52 -8.88
C LEU A 3 -15.60 -0.64 -8.30
N GLY A 4 -15.30 0.05 -7.19
CA GLY A 4 -13.95 0.05 -6.60
C GLY A 4 -13.48 -1.34 -6.17
N ILE A 5 -14.33 -2.06 -5.42
CA ILE A 5 -14.07 -3.47 -5.04
C ILE A 5 -13.94 -4.37 -6.27
N LYS A 6 -14.76 -4.17 -7.31
CA LYS A 6 -14.70 -4.97 -8.54
C LYS A 6 -13.42 -4.71 -9.33
N HIS A 7 -12.99 -3.45 -9.44
CA HIS A 7 -11.73 -3.10 -10.09
C HIS A 7 -10.51 -3.58 -9.31
N LEU A 8 -10.61 -3.63 -7.98
CA LEU A 8 -9.59 -4.23 -7.13
C LEU A 8 -9.55 -5.76 -7.33
N SER A 9 -10.69 -6.45 -7.28
CA SER A 9 -10.75 -7.91 -7.43
C SER A 9 -10.24 -8.40 -8.78
N ASP A 10 -10.42 -7.61 -9.85
CA ASP A 10 -9.92 -7.95 -11.19
C ASP A 10 -8.39 -7.80 -11.32
N ARG A 11 -7.75 -7.05 -10.40
CA ARG A 11 -6.29 -6.77 -10.43
C ARG A 11 -5.51 -7.60 -9.42
N ILE A 12 -6.13 -7.96 -8.30
CA ILE A 12 -5.49 -8.71 -7.23
C ILE A 12 -5.51 -10.21 -7.58
N CYS A 13 -4.34 -10.84 -7.64
CA CYS A 13 -4.20 -12.28 -7.90
C CYS A 13 -3.18 -12.90 -6.93
N SER A 14 -2.93 -14.20 -7.04
CA SER A 14 -1.95 -14.91 -6.19
C SER A 14 -0.51 -14.40 -6.30
N ALA A 15 -0.17 -13.69 -7.39
CA ALA A 15 1.13 -13.05 -7.55
C ALA A 15 1.22 -11.67 -6.87
N THR A 16 0.09 -11.12 -6.41
CA THR A 16 0.07 -9.81 -5.74
C THR A 16 0.43 -9.98 -4.26
N THR A 17 1.55 -9.40 -3.86
CA THR A 17 2.10 -9.52 -2.51
C THR A 17 1.85 -8.30 -1.64
N GLY A 18 1.51 -7.16 -2.24
CA GLY A 18 1.10 -6.01 -1.44
C GLY A 18 0.71 -4.78 -2.25
N ILE A 19 0.30 -3.76 -1.50
CA ILE A 19 -0.03 -2.43 -1.97
C ILE A 19 0.79 -1.42 -1.18
N ILE A 20 1.38 -0.45 -1.87
CA ILE A 20 1.91 0.77 -1.29
C ILE A 20 0.90 1.88 -1.52
N TRP A 21 0.40 2.47 -0.44
CA TRP A 21 -0.56 3.56 -0.46
C TRP A 21 0.12 4.87 -0.08
N LEU A 22 0.13 5.83 -1.02
CA LEU A 22 0.73 7.14 -0.83
C LEU A 22 -0.36 8.20 -0.72
N THR A 23 -0.35 8.97 0.36
CA THR A 23 -1.30 10.06 0.63
C THR A 23 -0.56 11.34 0.99
N ASP A 24 -1.24 12.49 0.95
CA ASP A 24 -0.70 13.74 1.52
C ASP A 24 -1.10 13.92 3.00
N GLU A 25 -2.18 13.25 3.43
CA GLU A 25 -2.82 13.39 4.75
C GLU A 25 -2.89 12.03 5.48
N ASP A 26 -3.24 12.07 6.76
CA ASP A 26 -3.41 10.85 7.57
C ASP A 26 -4.58 10.00 7.06
N ILE A 27 -4.48 8.68 7.20
CA ILE A 27 -5.60 7.78 6.90
C ILE A 27 -6.72 8.03 7.92
N ASP A 28 -7.92 8.24 7.41
CA ASP A 28 -9.16 8.36 8.16
C ASP A 28 -10.29 7.52 7.53
N PHE A 29 -11.47 7.55 8.15
CA PHE A 29 -12.65 6.82 7.66
C PHE A 29 -13.17 7.28 6.29
N ASN A 30 -12.71 8.43 5.79
CA ASN A 30 -13.12 9.00 4.51
C ASN A 30 -12.04 8.82 3.43
N SER A 31 -10.90 8.23 3.78
CA SER A 31 -9.77 8.07 2.87
C SER A 31 -10.15 7.17 1.71
N TYR A 32 -9.90 7.64 0.49
CA TYR A 32 -10.27 6.91 -0.72
C TYR A 32 -9.46 5.61 -0.81
N GLY A 33 -10.10 4.48 -1.11
CA GLY A 33 -9.47 3.15 -1.08
C GLY A 33 -9.49 2.45 0.28
N LEU A 34 -9.94 3.11 1.36
CA LEU A 34 -10.02 2.52 2.69
C LEU A 34 -10.89 1.25 2.70
N ILE A 35 -12.10 1.32 2.13
CA ILE A 35 -13.06 0.21 2.13
C ILE A 35 -12.49 -0.97 1.34
N GLU A 36 -11.90 -0.69 0.19
CA GLU A 36 -11.26 -1.67 -0.68
C GLU A 36 -10.10 -2.39 0.02
N PHE A 37 -9.24 -1.66 0.70
CA PHE A 37 -8.09 -2.25 1.39
C PHE A 37 -8.47 -2.93 2.70
N ASP A 38 -9.45 -2.40 3.42
CA ASP A 38 -9.99 -3.04 4.62
C ASP A 38 -10.63 -4.40 4.30
N TYR A 39 -11.29 -4.51 3.13
CA TYR A 39 -11.79 -5.78 2.62
C TYR A 39 -10.67 -6.79 2.34
N LEU A 40 -9.52 -6.35 1.80
CA LEU A 40 -8.34 -7.20 1.58
C LEU A 40 -7.63 -7.60 2.88
N LEU A 41 -7.81 -6.83 3.95
CA LEU A 41 -7.14 -6.99 5.24
C LEU A 41 -8.09 -7.48 6.33
N ASP A 42 -9.23 -8.06 5.99
CA ASP A 42 -10.20 -8.65 6.93
C ASP A 42 -10.60 -7.71 8.10
N GLY A 43 -10.77 -6.42 7.80
CA GLY A 43 -11.18 -5.43 8.80
C GLY A 43 -10.08 -4.89 9.71
N ILE A 44 -8.81 -5.28 9.49
CA ILE A 44 -7.68 -4.83 10.33
C ILE A 44 -7.49 -3.32 10.27
N LEU A 45 -7.69 -2.72 9.09
CA LEU A 45 -7.45 -1.30 8.87
C LEU A 45 -8.48 -0.45 9.63
N MET A 46 -9.76 -0.80 9.56
CA MET A 46 -10.82 -0.14 10.33
C MET A 46 -10.63 -0.32 11.84
N LYS A 47 -10.24 -1.52 12.31
CA LYS A 47 -9.94 -1.75 13.73
C LYS A 47 -8.80 -0.85 14.21
N SER A 48 -7.74 -0.73 13.41
CA SER A 48 -6.61 0.14 13.72
C SER A 48 -7.03 1.60 13.84
N LEU A 49 -7.89 2.10 12.95
CA LEU A 49 -8.37 3.49 13.02
C LEU A 49 -9.28 3.78 14.22
N GLN A 50 -9.95 2.75 14.76
CA GLN A 50 -10.78 2.85 15.96
C GLN A 50 -9.97 2.77 17.26
N ASP A 51 -8.79 2.19 17.21
CA ASP A 51 -7.94 2.02 18.38
C ASP A 51 -7.34 3.37 18.81
N GLN A 52 -7.49 3.71 20.09
CA GLN A 52 -7.03 4.98 20.63
C GLN A 52 -5.50 5.08 20.72
N THR A 53 -4.80 3.95 20.58
CA THR A 53 -3.34 3.88 20.48
C THR A 53 -2.82 4.09 19.06
N TYR A 54 -3.70 4.12 18.05
CA TYR A 54 -3.28 4.47 16.70
C TYR A 54 -2.88 5.96 16.68
N GLU A 55 -1.58 6.20 16.76
CA GLU A 55 -1.03 7.54 16.61
C GLU A 55 -1.30 8.03 15.20
N LYS A 56 -2.38 8.81 15.04
CA LYS A 56 -2.73 9.44 13.76
C LYS A 56 -1.59 10.26 13.15
N SER A 57 -0.57 10.62 13.93
CA SER A 57 0.60 11.37 13.49
C SER A 57 1.72 10.53 12.86
N GLU A 58 1.59 9.21 12.77
CA GLU A 58 2.63 8.38 12.15
C GLU A 58 2.70 8.65 10.63
N LYS A 59 3.89 9.03 10.16
CA LYS A 59 4.17 9.27 8.73
C LYS A 59 4.04 8.01 7.87
N SER A 60 3.97 6.83 8.47
CA SER A 60 4.02 5.57 7.77
C SER A 60 3.39 4.47 8.62
N ASN A 61 2.50 3.67 8.03
CA ASN A 61 1.88 2.54 8.69
C ASN A 61 2.11 1.27 7.87
N TYR A 62 2.20 0.12 8.53
CA TYR A 62 2.37 -1.16 7.88
C TYR A 62 1.35 -2.16 8.41
N PHE A 63 0.55 -2.71 7.50
CA PHE A 63 -0.46 -3.71 7.82
C PHE A 63 -0.13 -5.01 7.12
N LEU A 64 -0.30 -6.12 7.82
CA LEU A 64 -0.08 -7.46 7.30
C LEU A 64 -1.39 -8.26 7.41
N GLY A 65 -1.81 -8.82 6.28
CA GLY A 65 -2.95 -9.70 6.16
C GLY A 65 -2.59 -10.95 5.35
N GLN A 66 -3.62 -11.63 4.84
CA GLN A 66 -3.46 -12.79 3.97
C GLN A 66 -4.33 -12.63 2.73
N ASN A 67 -3.81 -13.05 1.59
CA ASN A 67 -4.53 -13.05 0.32
C ASN A 67 -4.14 -14.28 -0.50
N PHE A 68 -5.13 -15.02 -1.03
CA PHE A 68 -4.91 -16.30 -1.72
C PHE A 68 -4.04 -17.32 -0.94
N GLY A 69 -4.09 -17.29 0.40
CA GLY A 69 -3.26 -18.17 1.25
C GLY A 69 -1.80 -17.74 1.39
N HIS A 70 -1.43 -16.56 0.88
CA HIS A 70 -0.10 -15.99 0.99
C HIS A 70 -0.11 -14.71 1.84
N PRO A 71 0.98 -14.36 2.53
CA PRO A 71 1.10 -13.08 3.22
C PRO A 71 0.92 -11.91 2.24
N PHE A 72 0.14 -10.93 2.66
CA PHE A 72 -0.16 -9.74 1.87
C PHE A 72 0.03 -8.49 2.73
N PHE A 73 0.80 -7.51 2.24
CA PHE A 73 1.05 -6.28 2.99
C PHE A 73 0.36 -5.05 2.39
N LEU A 74 0.00 -4.11 3.25
CA LEU A 74 -0.37 -2.75 2.89
C LEU A 74 0.59 -1.79 3.61
N GLY A 75 1.49 -1.18 2.85
CA GLY A 75 2.38 -0.14 3.35
C GLY A 75 1.79 1.24 3.04
N HIS A 76 1.43 2.00 4.06
CA HIS A 76 1.01 3.39 3.91
C HIS A 76 2.19 4.33 4.15
N VAL A 77 2.30 5.39 3.35
CA VAL A 77 3.23 6.50 3.58
C VAL A 77 2.52 7.82 3.32
N LYS A 78 2.50 8.68 4.35
CA LYS A 78 2.12 10.08 4.24
C LYS A 78 3.29 10.87 3.69
N VAL A 79 3.15 11.35 2.46
CA VAL A 79 4.18 12.07 1.72
C VAL A 79 3.98 13.57 1.92
N GLN A 80 4.80 14.17 2.78
CA GLN A 80 4.87 15.63 2.92
C GLN A 80 6.03 16.19 2.09
N ASP A 81 7.15 15.47 2.08
CA ASP A 81 8.38 15.81 1.38
C ASP A 81 8.88 14.62 0.54
N LYS A 82 9.73 14.90 -0.46
CA LYS A 82 10.34 13.84 -1.30
C LYS A 82 11.11 12.78 -0.50
N LYS A 83 11.71 13.17 0.63
CA LYS A 83 12.46 12.28 1.53
C LYS A 83 11.58 11.20 2.16
N ASP A 84 10.27 11.46 2.31
CA ASP A 84 9.35 10.52 2.95
C ASP A 84 9.16 9.25 2.10
N LEU A 85 9.44 9.30 0.79
CA LEU A 85 9.43 8.11 -0.08
C LEU A 85 10.46 7.05 0.32
N ALA A 86 11.52 7.42 1.06
CA ALA A 86 12.46 6.45 1.61
C ALA A 86 11.78 5.50 2.62
N LEU A 87 10.63 5.88 3.20
CA LEU A 87 9.87 5.00 4.10
C LEU A 87 9.29 3.78 3.37
N ILE A 88 9.09 3.86 2.04
CA ILE A 88 8.68 2.71 1.22
C ILE A 88 9.73 1.60 1.29
N ASP A 89 11.01 1.97 1.41
CA ASP A 89 12.10 0.99 1.52
C ASP A 89 11.95 0.12 2.77
N ASN A 90 11.55 0.72 3.90
CA ASN A 90 11.34 -0.01 5.14
C ASN A 90 10.22 -1.04 4.97
N HIS A 91 9.11 -0.64 4.34
CA HIS A 91 7.98 -1.54 4.07
C HIS A 91 8.39 -2.72 3.19
N LEU A 92 9.16 -2.46 2.13
CA LEU A 92 9.62 -3.51 1.23
C LEU A 92 10.66 -4.43 1.89
N ASN A 93 11.57 -3.88 2.70
CA ASN A 93 12.56 -4.67 3.44
C ASN A 93 11.90 -5.58 4.49
N ILE A 94 10.89 -5.10 5.22
CA ILE A 94 10.10 -5.94 6.16
C ILE A 94 9.45 -7.10 5.42
N SER A 95 8.98 -6.82 4.20
CA SER A 95 8.24 -7.78 3.39
C SER A 95 9.14 -8.80 2.67
N GLU A 96 10.46 -8.57 2.60
CA GLU A 96 11.40 -9.38 1.83
C GLU A 96 11.35 -10.87 2.18
N HIS A 97 11.06 -11.22 3.44
CA HIS A 97 11.02 -12.60 3.91
C HIS A 97 9.88 -13.45 3.33
N PHE A 98 8.85 -12.82 2.78
CA PHE A 98 7.68 -13.52 2.24
C PHE A 98 7.29 -13.05 0.84
N ILE A 99 8.05 -12.12 0.26
CA ILE A 99 7.93 -11.77 -1.15
C ILE A 99 8.82 -12.71 -1.98
N PHE A 100 8.24 -13.30 -3.03
CA PHE A 100 8.96 -14.14 -3.98
C PHE A 100 9.43 -13.35 -5.20
N ASP A 101 10.39 -13.89 -5.95
CA ASP A 101 10.81 -13.28 -7.23
C ASP A 101 9.61 -13.10 -8.17
N GLN A 102 9.59 -11.98 -8.90
CA GLN A 102 8.52 -11.58 -9.82
C GLN A 102 7.18 -11.25 -9.16
N SER A 103 7.14 -11.15 -7.82
CA SER A 103 5.95 -10.74 -7.10
C SER A 103 5.51 -9.33 -7.49
N LYS A 104 4.20 -9.14 -7.56
CA LYS A 104 3.59 -7.87 -7.93
C LYS A 104 3.30 -7.05 -6.68
N VAL A 105 3.72 -5.78 -6.70
CA VAL A 105 3.37 -4.77 -5.71
C VAL A 105 2.67 -3.63 -6.42
N TYR A 106 1.47 -3.30 -5.94
CA TYR A 106 0.67 -2.21 -6.50
C TYR A 106 1.02 -0.89 -5.82
N ILE A 107 1.10 0.19 -6.60
CA ILE A 107 1.25 1.55 -6.08
C ILE A 107 -0.09 2.27 -6.24
N PHE A 108 -0.72 2.58 -5.12
CA PHE A 108 -1.90 3.42 -5.07
C PHE A 108 -1.51 4.82 -4.62
N ASN A 109 -1.31 5.68 -5.62
CA ASN A 109 -0.76 7.01 -5.40
C ASN A 109 -1.84 8.08 -5.44
N GLN A 110 -2.16 8.62 -4.27
CA GLN A 110 -3.09 9.75 -4.09
C GLN A 110 -2.36 11.03 -3.69
N SER A 111 -1.06 10.94 -3.45
CA SER A 111 -0.26 12.07 -3.01
C SER A 111 0.06 13.01 -4.17
N LYS A 112 -0.36 14.26 -4.06
CA LYS A 112 0.03 15.34 -4.99
C LYS A 112 1.50 15.71 -4.83
N ASN A 113 2.08 15.47 -3.65
CA ASN A 113 3.50 15.75 -3.37
C ASN A 113 4.46 14.82 -4.16
N THR A 114 3.94 13.81 -4.84
CA THR A 114 4.69 12.93 -5.75
C THR A 114 4.61 13.32 -7.23
N ALA A 115 3.86 14.38 -7.61
CA ALA A 115 3.52 14.68 -9.01
C ALA A 115 4.72 14.81 -9.97
N ASN A 116 5.90 15.18 -9.47
CA ASN A 116 7.13 15.31 -10.26
C ASN A 116 8.07 14.10 -10.15
N GLN A 117 7.57 12.95 -9.66
CA GLN A 117 8.38 11.76 -9.41
C GLN A 117 7.78 10.54 -10.11
N ASN A 118 8.63 9.81 -10.83
CA ASN A 118 8.25 8.51 -11.39
C ASN A 118 8.50 7.41 -10.36
N ILE A 119 7.55 7.23 -9.44
CA ILE A 119 7.66 6.26 -8.34
C ILE A 119 7.92 4.85 -8.85
N LEU A 120 7.23 4.42 -9.90
CA LEU A 120 7.43 3.09 -10.48
C LEU A 120 8.87 2.88 -10.95
N LYS A 121 9.45 3.87 -11.64
CA LYS A 121 10.84 3.80 -12.09
C LYS A 121 11.80 3.71 -10.91
N ILE A 122 11.65 4.58 -9.91
CA ILE A 122 12.51 4.62 -8.72
C ILE A 122 12.51 3.27 -8.00
N LEU A 123 11.31 2.70 -7.77
CA LEU A 123 11.18 1.44 -7.06
C LEU A 123 11.68 0.25 -7.89
N SER A 124 11.44 0.24 -9.21
CA SER A 124 11.90 -0.84 -10.09
C SER A 124 13.42 -0.87 -10.25
N GLU A 125 14.09 0.29 -10.21
CA GLU A 125 15.56 0.39 -10.22
C GLU A 125 16.18 -0.18 -8.93
N LYS A 126 15.50 0.01 -7.80
CA LYS A 126 16.01 -0.40 -6.48
C LYS A 126 15.66 -1.86 -6.13
N PHE A 127 14.47 -2.31 -6.51
CA PHE A 127 13.94 -3.63 -6.17
C PHE A 127 13.66 -4.43 -7.45
N SER A 128 14.74 -4.85 -8.12
CA SER A 128 14.69 -5.52 -9.44
C SER A 128 13.96 -6.87 -9.43
N LYS A 129 13.79 -7.50 -8.26
CA LYS A 129 13.04 -8.74 -8.09
C LYS A 129 11.53 -8.54 -8.13
N LEU A 130 11.06 -7.31 -7.95
CA LEU A 130 9.64 -6.97 -7.81
C LEU A 130 9.10 -6.31 -9.07
N ARG A 131 7.80 -6.53 -9.31
CA ARG A 131 7.07 -5.88 -10.39
C ARG A 131 6.14 -4.83 -9.79
N PHE A 132 6.40 -3.57 -10.10
CA PHE A 132 5.55 -2.46 -9.65
C PHE A 132 4.53 -2.07 -10.73
N GLU A 133 3.27 -1.91 -10.33
CA GLU A 133 2.20 -1.45 -11.21
C GLU A 133 1.35 -0.39 -10.50
N ASN A 134 0.80 0.58 -11.24
CA ASN A 134 -0.16 1.52 -10.66
C ASN A 134 -1.50 0.82 -10.40
N LEU A 135 -2.07 1.07 -9.24
CA LEU A 135 -3.44 0.73 -8.91
C LEU A 135 -4.33 1.94 -9.19
N ASN A 136 -5.29 1.77 -10.09
CA ASN A 136 -6.31 2.77 -10.39
C ASN A 136 -7.66 2.13 -10.08
N ILE A 137 -8.30 2.61 -9.00
CA ILE A 137 -9.61 2.16 -8.51
C ILE A 137 -10.54 3.35 -8.35
#